data_AF-A0A9D8VJZ4-F1
#
_entry.id   AF-A0A9D8VJZ4-F1
#
_cell.length_a   1.000
_cell.length_b   1.000
_cell.length_c   1.000
_cell.angle_alpha   90.00
_cell.angle_beta   90.00
_cell.angle_gamma   90.00
#
_symmetry.space_group_name_H-M   'P 1'
#
loop_
_entity.id
_entity.type
_entity.pdbx_description
1 polymer ?
#
loop_
_entity_poly.entity_id
_entity_poly.type
_entity_poly.pdbx_seq_one_letter_code
_entity_poly.pdbx_strand_id
1 'polypeptide(L)'
;MADARHVELIRSGVTAFNAWRGTNSHERPDLSGADLSGLSLEGAALRGSDLAGTSFAVADLAGADFSEADLSGATLTGADLSGAQFQAAVMAGCELSFATLTEGDLRGADLSGARLTEAVLHGARLAGAHLEGALLRRAILTGADLSQADLAGADLTGAILEGAILPMSLARAAARRPEDPTE
;
A
#
# COMPACT_ATOMS: atom_id res chain seq x y z
N MET A 1 -11.15 -11.80 -14.42
CA MET A 1 -10.17 -12.68 -15.07
C MET A 1 -9.44 -11.77 -16.01
N ALA A 2 -8.15 -11.56 -15.79
CA ALA A 2 -7.36 -10.57 -16.51
C ALA A 2 -7.52 -10.63 -18.04
N ASP A 3 -7.43 -9.47 -18.69
CA ASP A 3 -7.28 -9.39 -20.14
C ASP A 3 -5.87 -9.87 -20.51
N ALA A 4 -5.79 -10.96 -21.27
CA ALA A 4 -4.54 -11.57 -21.68
C ALA A 4 -3.61 -10.58 -22.41
N ARG A 5 -4.16 -9.61 -23.15
CA ARG A 5 -3.37 -8.61 -23.89
C ARG A 5 -2.69 -7.64 -22.93
N HIS A 6 -3.38 -7.21 -21.87
CA HIS A 6 -2.79 -6.34 -20.86
C HIS A 6 -1.68 -7.07 -20.09
N VAL A 7 -1.91 -8.34 -19.74
CA VAL A 7 -0.92 -9.18 -19.05
C VAL A 7 0.32 -9.42 -19.93
N GLU A 8 0.14 -9.74 -21.20
CA GLU A 8 1.27 -9.91 -22.14
C GLU A 8 2.04 -8.60 -22.33
N LEU A 9 1.31 -7.49 -22.48
CA LEU A 9 1.92 -6.17 -22.65
C LEU A 9 2.79 -5.78 -21.44
N ILE A 10 2.29 -5.93 -20.21
CA ILE A 10 3.09 -5.56 -19.03
C ILE A 10 4.30 -6.49 -18.85
N ARG A 11 4.16 -7.78 -19.19
CA ARG A 11 5.28 -8.74 -19.17
C ARG A 11 6.32 -8.47 -20.26
N SER A 12 5.94 -7.80 -21.34
CA SER A 12 6.89 -7.38 -22.38
C SER A 12 7.83 -6.26 -21.93
N GLY A 13 7.50 -5.59 -20.82
CA GLY A 13 8.34 -4.60 -20.15
C GLY A 13 7.62 -3.28 -19.88
N VAL A 14 8.04 -2.60 -18.81
CA VAL A 14 7.44 -1.33 -18.36
C VAL A 14 7.47 -0.25 -19.44
N THR A 15 8.53 -0.14 -20.22
CA THR A 15 8.63 0.86 -21.29
C THR A 15 7.51 0.70 -22.33
N ALA A 16 7.23 -0.53 -22.76
CA ALA A 16 6.17 -0.80 -23.72
C ALA A 16 4.79 -0.55 -23.11
N PHE A 17 4.57 -1.01 -21.88
CA PHE A 17 3.34 -0.80 -21.14
C PHE A 17 3.05 0.69 -20.93
N ASN A 18 4.03 1.47 -20.47
CA ASN A 18 3.91 2.91 -20.24
C ASN A 18 3.68 3.69 -21.55
N ALA A 19 4.33 3.30 -22.66
CA ALA A 19 4.09 3.90 -23.97
C ALA A 19 2.65 3.65 -24.46
N TRP A 20 2.14 2.44 -24.26
CA TRP A 20 0.75 2.10 -24.55
C TRP A 20 -0.21 2.88 -23.65
N ARG A 21 0.05 3.00 -22.34
CA ARG A 21 -0.75 3.83 -21.42
C ARG A 21 -0.82 5.29 -21.85
N GLY A 22 0.28 5.82 -22.40
CA GLY A 22 0.35 7.19 -22.92
C GLY A 22 -0.58 7.44 -24.12
N THR A 23 -0.86 6.41 -24.93
CA THR A 23 -1.77 6.51 -26.08
C THR A 23 -3.18 6.01 -25.80
N ASN A 24 -3.38 5.24 -24.72
CA ASN A 24 -4.66 4.62 -24.34
C ASN A 24 -5.10 5.07 -22.94
N SER A 25 -5.06 6.37 -22.66
CA SER A 25 -5.34 6.94 -21.33
C SER A 25 -6.78 6.75 -20.83
N HIS A 26 -7.70 6.41 -21.73
CA HIS A 26 -9.10 6.11 -21.43
C HIS A 26 -9.32 4.63 -21.07
N GLU A 27 -8.38 3.76 -21.41
CA GLU A 27 -8.46 2.34 -21.08
C GLU A 27 -8.00 2.10 -19.64
N ARG A 28 -8.72 1.23 -18.94
CA ARG A 28 -8.34 0.73 -17.62
C ARG A 28 -7.73 -0.65 -17.79
N PRO A 29 -6.43 -0.84 -17.52
CA PRO A 29 -5.81 -2.16 -17.62
C PRO A 29 -6.48 -3.13 -16.66
N ASP A 30 -6.94 -4.26 -17.18
CA ASP A 30 -7.39 -5.39 -16.37
C ASP A 30 -6.26 -6.42 -16.27
N LEU A 31 -5.63 -6.45 -15.10
CA LEU A 31 -4.61 -7.42 -14.69
C LEU A 31 -5.11 -8.28 -13.52
N SER A 32 -6.43 -8.33 -13.29
CA SER A 32 -7.07 -9.01 -12.15
C SER A 32 -6.67 -10.49 -12.06
N GLY A 33 -6.12 -10.88 -10.92
CA GLY A 33 -5.66 -12.25 -10.65
C GLY A 33 -4.43 -12.69 -11.45
N ALA A 34 -3.75 -11.80 -12.17
CA ALA A 34 -2.51 -12.14 -12.87
C ALA A 34 -1.37 -12.39 -11.88
N ASP A 35 -0.42 -13.25 -12.28
CA ASP A 35 0.82 -13.48 -11.52
C ASP A 35 1.98 -12.64 -12.07
N LEU A 36 2.22 -11.49 -11.48
CA LEU A 36 3.30 -10.55 -11.83
C LEU A 36 4.44 -10.61 -10.79
N SER A 37 4.53 -11.70 -10.03
CA SER A 37 5.53 -11.88 -8.98
C SER A 37 6.96 -11.81 -9.52
N GLY A 38 7.85 -11.13 -8.80
CA GLY A 38 9.28 -11.03 -9.14
C GLY A 38 9.61 -10.25 -10.41
N LEU A 39 8.63 -9.64 -11.07
CA LEU A 39 8.89 -8.75 -12.21
C LEU A 39 9.50 -7.43 -11.73
N SER A 40 10.37 -6.84 -12.55
CA SER A 40 10.72 -5.43 -12.41
C SER A 40 9.69 -4.59 -13.16
N LEU A 41 8.94 -3.84 -12.37
CA LEU A 41 7.82 -2.97 -12.71
C LEU A 41 8.06 -1.55 -12.17
N GLU A 42 9.34 -1.18 -11.97
CA GLU A 42 9.77 0.15 -11.55
C GLU A 42 9.13 1.24 -12.43
N GLY A 43 8.44 2.19 -11.80
CA GLY A 43 7.78 3.31 -12.50
C GLY A 43 6.62 2.90 -13.42
N ALA A 44 6.03 1.71 -13.24
CA ALA A 44 4.90 1.28 -14.05
C ALA A 44 3.67 2.20 -13.88
N ALA A 45 3.05 2.59 -14.99
CA ALA A 45 1.88 3.45 -15.03
C ALA A 45 0.58 2.63 -14.82
N LEU A 46 0.33 2.21 -13.58
CA LEU A 46 -0.77 1.34 -13.18
C LEU A 46 -2.02 2.09 -12.69
N ARG A 47 -2.06 3.43 -12.81
CA ARG A 47 -3.17 4.27 -12.37
C ARG A 47 -4.52 3.76 -12.89
N GLY A 48 -5.51 3.66 -12.00
CA GLY A 48 -6.88 3.26 -12.35
C GLY A 48 -7.04 1.84 -12.91
N SER A 49 -6.01 0.99 -12.80
CA SER A 49 -6.05 -0.40 -13.27
C SER A 49 -6.87 -1.27 -12.32
N ASP A 50 -7.47 -2.32 -12.85
CA ASP A 50 -7.99 -3.44 -12.05
C ASP A 50 -6.85 -4.43 -11.81
N LEU A 51 -6.42 -4.50 -10.55
CA LEU A 51 -5.35 -5.35 -10.02
C LEU A 51 -5.88 -6.26 -8.90
N ALA A 52 -7.20 -6.46 -8.85
CA ALA A 52 -7.82 -7.23 -7.78
C ALA A 52 -7.27 -8.66 -7.79
N GLY A 53 -6.76 -9.12 -6.64
CA GLY A 53 -6.15 -10.45 -6.49
C GLY A 53 -4.87 -10.69 -7.28
N THR A 54 -4.27 -9.67 -7.91
CA THR A 54 -2.99 -9.81 -8.63
C THR A 54 -1.87 -10.14 -7.65
N SER A 55 -0.95 -11.03 -8.05
CA SER A 55 0.26 -11.29 -7.29
C SER A 55 1.40 -10.42 -7.81
N PHE A 56 1.93 -9.57 -6.92
CA PHE A 56 3.15 -8.79 -7.05
C PHE A 56 4.20 -9.24 -6.02
N ALA A 57 4.11 -10.48 -5.51
CA ALA A 57 5.04 -10.98 -4.51
C ALA A 57 6.48 -10.78 -4.99
N VAL A 58 7.32 -10.20 -4.12
CA VAL A 58 8.73 -9.87 -4.39
C VAL A 58 9.01 -9.09 -5.70
N ALA A 59 8.01 -8.43 -6.26
CA ALA A 59 8.19 -7.56 -7.42
C ALA A 59 8.90 -6.27 -7.03
N ASP A 60 9.65 -5.72 -7.98
CA ASP A 60 10.18 -4.37 -7.89
C ASP A 60 9.16 -3.42 -8.52
N LEU A 61 8.59 -2.54 -7.71
CA LEU A 61 7.51 -1.61 -8.03
C LEU A 61 7.87 -0.19 -7.57
N ALA A 62 9.16 0.10 -7.38
CA ALA A 62 9.61 1.40 -6.92
C ALA A 62 9.10 2.51 -7.86
N GLY A 63 8.53 3.56 -7.29
CA GLY A 63 7.97 4.69 -8.04
C GLY A 63 6.77 4.38 -8.94
N ALA A 64 6.20 3.16 -8.90
CA ALA A 64 5.02 2.83 -9.69
C ALA A 64 3.79 3.68 -9.29
N ASP A 65 2.94 4.01 -10.25
CA ASP A 65 1.72 4.77 -10.02
C ASP A 65 0.51 3.82 -9.97
N PHE A 66 0.00 3.58 -8.76
CA PHE A 66 -1.22 2.83 -8.46
C PHE A 66 -2.39 3.74 -8.07
N SER A 67 -2.31 5.05 -8.28
CA SER A 67 -3.38 5.98 -7.91
C SER A 67 -4.71 5.51 -8.49
N GLU A 68 -5.79 5.58 -7.71
CA GLU A 68 -7.13 5.17 -8.12
C GLU A 68 -7.26 3.70 -8.60
N ALA A 69 -6.23 2.86 -8.44
CA ALA A 69 -6.28 1.45 -8.84
C ALA A 69 -7.02 0.60 -7.80
N ASP A 70 -7.56 -0.54 -8.25
CA ASP A 70 -8.14 -1.55 -7.36
C ASP A 70 -7.13 -2.69 -7.15
N LEU A 71 -6.54 -2.75 -5.96
CA LEU A 71 -5.64 -3.80 -5.47
C LEU A 71 -6.32 -4.68 -4.41
N SER A 72 -7.65 -4.75 -4.38
CA SER A 72 -8.39 -5.54 -3.39
C SER A 72 -7.88 -6.99 -3.36
N GLY A 73 -7.43 -7.45 -2.19
CA GLY A 73 -6.87 -8.79 -2.00
C GLY A 73 -5.59 -9.11 -2.80
N ALA A 74 -4.91 -8.11 -3.37
CA ALA A 74 -3.64 -8.32 -4.06
C ALA A 74 -2.54 -8.80 -3.09
N THR A 75 -1.59 -9.58 -3.61
CA THR A 75 -0.43 -10.06 -2.84
C THR A 75 0.81 -9.24 -3.19
N LEU A 76 1.31 -8.44 -2.26
CA LEU A 76 2.50 -7.58 -2.40
C LEU A 76 3.59 -7.95 -1.38
N THR A 77 3.56 -9.20 -0.89
CA THR A 77 4.49 -9.67 0.14
C THR A 77 5.93 -9.53 -0.32
N GLY A 78 6.75 -8.81 0.45
CA GLY A 78 8.15 -8.55 0.15
C GLY A 78 8.41 -7.71 -1.11
N ALA A 79 7.40 -7.06 -1.68
CA ALA A 79 7.59 -6.17 -2.83
C ALA A 79 8.33 -4.88 -2.43
N ASP A 80 9.11 -4.32 -3.36
CA ASP A 80 9.66 -2.97 -3.22
C ASP A 80 8.68 -1.96 -3.83
N LEU A 81 8.07 -1.14 -2.98
CA LEU A 81 7.11 -0.09 -3.29
C LEU A 81 7.66 1.29 -2.91
N SER A 82 9.00 1.43 -2.83
CA SER A 82 9.64 2.68 -2.43
C SER A 82 9.20 3.83 -3.35
N GLY A 83 8.66 4.91 -2.77
CA GLY A 83 8.14 6.06 -3.51
C GLY A 83 6.93 5.78 -4.41
N ALA A 84 6.29 4.61 -4.30
CA ALA A 84 5.10 4.29 -5.07
C ALA A 84 3.89 5.17 -4.66
N GLN A 85 3.00 5.39 -5.61
CA GLN A 85 1.84 6.28 -5.49
C GLN A 85 0.55 5.46 -5.39
N PHE A 86 -0.24 5.65 -4.34
CA PHE A 86 -1.47 4.91 -4.02
C PHE A 86 -2.64 5.84 -3.70
N GLN A 87 -2.59 7.11 -4.13
CA GLN A 87 -3.61 8.10 -3.80
C GLN A 87 -4.98 7.59 -4.24
N ALA A 88 -5.91 7.49 -3.27
CA ALA A 88 -7.25 6.94 -3.47
C ALA A 88 -7.31 5.52 -4.09
N ALA A 89 -6.25 4.72 -3.95
CA ALA A 89 -6.27 3.31 -4.34
C ALA A 89 -7.13 2.49 -3.37
N VAL A 90 -7.80 1.46 -3.89
CA VAL A 90 -8.52 0.47 -3.08
C VAL A 90 -7.56 -0.68 -2.81
N MET A 91 -7.18 -0.90 -1.56
CA MET A 91 -6.21 -1.92 -1.14
C MET A 91 -6.77 -2.80 -0.01
N ALA A 92 -8.10 -2.87 0.09
CA ALA A 92 -8.78 -3.61 1.15
C ALA A 92 -8.35 -5.08 1.15
N GLY A 93 -7.93 -5.58 2.31
CA GLY A 93 -7.49 -6.95 2.52
C GLY A 93 -6.23 -7.38 1.76
N CYS A 94 -5.43 -6.45 1.23
CA CYS A 94 -4.18 -6.81 0.56
C CYS A 94 -3.11 -7.37 1.53
N GLU A 95 -2.18 -8.17 1.01
CA GLU A 95 -1.06 -8.75 1.75
C GLU A 95 0.24 -7.98 1.45
N LEU A 96 0.63 -7.07 2.34
CA LEU A 96 1.82 -6.22 2.26
C LEU A 96 2.91 -6.64 3.27
N SER A 97 2.83 -7.85 3.82
CA SER A 97 3.80 -8.29 4.83
C SER A 97 5.23 -8.23 4.26
N PHE A 98 6.17 -7.70 5.04
CA PHE A 98 7.57 -7.47 4.63
C PHE A 98 7.79 -6.54 3.42
N ALA A 99 6.76 -5.86 2.91
CA ALA A 99 6.91 -4.93 1.80
C ALA A 99 7.62 -3.63 2.23
N THR A 100 8.33 -3.00 1.29
CA THR A 100 8.99 -1.70 1.52
C THR A 100 8.18 -0.59 0.86
N LEU A 101 7.51 0.26 1.63
CA LEU A 101 6.74 1.43 1.19
C LEU A 101 7.40 2.75 1.62
N THR A 102 8.73 2.77 1.73
CA THR A 102 9.50 3.96 2.13
C THR A 102 9.13 5.15 1.24
N GLU A 103 8.77 6.28 1.86
CA GLU A 103 8.33 7.51 1.18
C GLU A 103 7.15 7.35 0.20
N GLY A 104 6.41 6.24 0.27
CA GLY A 104 5.21 6.01 -0.53
C GLY A 104 4.07 6.98 -0.19
N ASP A 105 3.23 7.29 -1.18
CA ASP A 105 2.09 8.19 -1.02
C ASP A 105 0.77 7.42 -0.99
N LEU A 106 0.26 7.15 0.21
CA LEU A 106 -0.98 6.39 0.46
C LEU A 106 -2.11 7.30 0.94
N ARG A 107 -2.07 8.60 0.64
CA ARG A 107 -3.11 9.55 1.07
C ARG A 107 -4.48 9.14 0.56
N GLY A 108 -5.43 8.96 1.48
CA GLY A 108 -6.80 8.55 1.18
C GLY A 108 -6.93 7.14 0.59
N ALA A 109 -5.88 6.31 0.62
CA ALA A 109 -5.97 4.92 0.21
C ALA A 109 -6.83 4.11 1.20
N ASP A 110 -7.54 3.11 0.70
CA ASP A 110 -8.28 2.16 1.52
C ASP A 110 -7.46 0.92 1.81
N LEU A 111 -6.89 0.82 3.01
CA LEU A 111 -6.12 -0.31 3.52
C LEU A 111 -6.91 -1.09 4.59
N SER A 112 -8.24 -1.02 4.56
CA SER A 112 -9.10 -1.72 5.53
C SER A 112 -8.78 -3.21 5.54
N GLY A 113 -8.46 -3.75 6.72
CA GLY A 113 -8.10 -5.16 6.91
C GLY A 113 -6.80 -5.60 6.22
N ALA A 114 -6.02 -4.68 5.64
CA ALA A 114 -4.75 -5.03 5.00
C ALA A 114 -3.73 -5.55 6.01
N ARG A 115 -2.81 -6.40 5.53
CA ARG A 115 -1.78 -7.03 6.36
C ARG A 115 -0.41 -6.46 6.05
N LEU A 116 0.05 -5.57 6.91
CA LEU A 116 1.33 -4.86 6.81
C LEU A 116 2.33 -5.33 7.89
N THR A 117 2.28 -6.62 8.26
CA THR A 117 3.16 -7.15 9.32
C THR A 117 4.61 -7.07 8.86
N GLU A 118 5.46 -6.47 9.70
CA GLU A 118 6.89 -6.22 9.42
C GLU A 118 7.15 -5.43 8.12
N ALA A 119 6.15 -4.67 7.62
CA ALA A 119 6.34 -3.77 6.49
C ALA A 119 7.15 -2.52 6.90
N VAL A 120 7.89 -1.95 5.95
CA VAL A 120 8.69 -0.74 6.15
C VAL A 120 7.98 0.44 5.51
N LEU A 121 7.49 1.38 6.30
CA LEU A 121 6.74 2.57 5.89
C LEU A 121 7.47 3.86 6.32
N HIS A 122 8.80 3.86 6.33
CA HIS A 122 9.59 5.02 6.73
C HIS A 122 9.22 6.25 5.89
N GLY A 123 8.82 7.35 6.53
CA GLY A 123 8.43 8.59 5.85
C GLY A 123 7.18 8.48 4.96
N ALA A 124 6.42 7.38 5.01
CA ALA A 124 5.25 7.19 4.17
C ALA A 124 4.14 8.22 4.51
N ARG A 125 3.39 8.64 3.49
CA ARG A 125 2.29 9.61 3.63
C ARG A 125 0.96 8.86 3.67
N LEU A 126 0.40 8.68 4.87
CA LEU A 126 -0.85 7.97 5.13
C LEU A 126 -1.97 8.92 5.59
N ALA A 127 -1.82 10.23 5.33
CA ALA A 127 -2.80 11.20 5.80
C ALA A 127 -4.19 10.91 5.21
N GLY A 128 -5.18 10.74 6.09
CA GLY A 128 -6.55 10.37 5.73
C GLY A 128 -6.73 8.95 5.18
N ALA A 129 -5.73 8.07 5.27
CA ALA A 129 -5.87 6.67 4.86
C ALA A 129 -6.83 5.90 5.79
N HIS A 130 -7.54 4.92 5.23
CA HIS A 130 -8.43 4.02 5.98
C HIS A 130 -7.64 2.76 6.34
N LEU A 131 -7.40 2.53 7.63
CA LEU A 131 -6.61 1.41 8.17
C LEU A 131 -7.43 0.59 9.17
N GLU A 132 -8.76 0.62 9.09
CA GLU A 132 -9.66 -0.08 9.98
C GLU A 132 -9.35 -1.59 9.95
N GLY A 133 -9.07 -2.16 11.13
CA GLY A 133 -8.71 -3.57 11.26
C GLY A 133 -7.38 -3.99 10.61
N ALA A 134 -6.56 -3.05 10.11
CA ALA A 134 -5.28 -3.37 9.48
C ALA A 134 -4.29 -3.98 10.50
N LEU A 135 -3.46 -4.93 10.04
CA LEU A 135 -2.45 -5.60 10.87
C LEU A 135 -1.06 -5.01 10.62
N LEU A 136 -0.64 -4.08 11.46
CA LEU A 136 0.63 -3.34 11.40
C LEU A 136 1.65 -3.85 12.43
N ARG A 137 1.55 -5.12 12.83
CA ARG A 137 2.42 -5.72 13.83
C ARG A 137 3.88 -5.59 13.41
N ARG A 138 4.72 -5.04 14.29
CA ARG A 138 6.16 -4.82 14.03
C ARG A 138 6.47 -4.00 12.77
N ALA A 139 5.50 -3.24 12.23
CA ALA A 139 5.73 -2.36 11.10
C ALA A 139 6.64 -1.18 11.51
N ILE A 140 7.47 -0.70 10.58
CA ILE A 140 8.35 0.45 10.79
C ILE A 140 7.69 1.69 10.19
N LEU A 141 7.13 2.55 11.02
CA LEU A 141 6.41 3.77 10.64
C LEU A 141 7.19 5.04 11.04
N THR A 142 8.51 4.94 11.19
CA THR A 142 9.35 6.08 11.58
C THR A 142 9.16 7.25 10.61
N GLY A 143 8.78 8.42 11.14
CA GLY A 143 8.53 9.63 10.35
C GLY A 143 7.28 9.59 9.46
N ALA A 144 6.45 8.55 9.52
CA ALA A 144 5.24 8.45 8.72
C ALA A 144 4.18 9.47 9.14
N ASP A 145 3.43 10.00 8.18
CA ASP A 145 2.30 10.89 8.43
C ASP A 145 0.99 10.11 8.44
N LEU A 146 0.47 9.77 9.61
CA LEU A 146 -0.84 9.13 9.84
C LEU A 146 -1.91 10.16 10.25
N SER A 147 -1.70 11.45 10.00
CA SER A 147 -2.68 12.47 10.39
C SER A 147 -4.03 12.19 9.73
N GLN A 148 -5.11 12.27 10.52
CA GLN A 148 -6.48 11.97 10.06
C GLN A 148 -6.72 10.53 9.57
N ALA A 149 -5.75 9.61 9.68
CA ALA A 149 -5.98 8.20 9.35
C ALA A 149 -6.97 7.56 10.33
N ASP A 150 -7.83 6.67 9.82
CA ASP A 150 -8.69 5.84 10.66
C ASP A 150 -7.96 4.55 11.04
N LEU A 151 -7.72 4.35 12.34
CA LEU A 151 -7.04 3.18 12.90
C LEU A 151 -7.99 2.33 13.75
N ALA A 152 -9.31 2.44 13.56
CA ALA A 152 -10.28 1.69 14.34
C ALA A 152 -10.02 0.17 14.24
N GLY A 153 -9.66 -0.44 15.37
CA GLY A 153 -9.35 -1.87 15.42
C GLY A 153 -8.02 -2.28 14.77
N ALA A 154 -7.19 -1.33 14.32
CA ALA A 154 -5.87 -1.61 13.78
C ALA A 154 -4.95 -2.18 14.87
N ASP A 155 -4.11 -3.14 14.49
CA ASP A 155 -3.16 -3.80 15.40
C ASP A 155 -1.75 -3.27 15.17
N LEU A 156 -1.32 -2.39 16.06
CA LEU A 156 0.01 -1.77 16.07
C LEU A 156 0.99 -2.47 17.02
N THR A 157 0.73 -3.72 17.42
CA THR A 157 1.58 -4.42 18.41
C THR A 157 3.04 -4.49 17.93
N GLY A 158 3.94 -3.84 18.67
CA GLY A 158 5.37 -3.79 18.37
C GLY A 158 5.75 -2.88 17.18
N ALA A 159 4.83 -2.08 16.64
CA ALA A 159 5.14 -1.12 15.59
C ALA A 159 6.07 -0.01 16.11
N ILE A 160 6.97 0.48 15.25
CA ILE A 160 7.92 1.56 15.55
C ILE A 160 7.34 2.87 15.00
N LEU A 161 6.99 3.81 15.87
CA LEU A 161 6.29 5.05 15.53
C LEU A 161 7.14 6.31 15.80
N GLU A 162 8.47 6.18 15.86
CA GLU A 162 9.36 7.29 16.17
C GLU A 162 9.21 8.43 15.15
N GLY A 163 8.88 9.64 15.62
CA GLY A 163 8.66 10.79 14.75
C GLY A 163 7.41 10.71 13.86
N ALA A 164 6.56 9.70 14.01
CA ALA A 164 5.32 9.58 13.25
C ALA A 164 4.30 10.63 13.70
N ILE A 165 3.55 11.21 12.75
CA ILE A 165 2.43 12.10 13.04
C ILE A 165 1.18 11.25 13.22
N LEU A 166 0.72 11.08 14.46
CA LEU A 166 -0.39 10.18 14.79
C LEU A 166 -1.76 10.86 14.63
N PRO A 167 -2.83 10.11 14.31
CA PRO A 167 -4.18 10.66 14.32
C PRO A 167 -4.65 10.95 15.74
N MET A 168 -5.60 11.89 15.87
CA MET A 168 -6.15 12.33 17.16
C MET A 168 -6.77 11.18 17.97
N SER A 169 -7.32 10.17 17.29
CA SER A 169 -7.88 8.95 17.90
C SER A 169 -6.84 8.21 18.74
N LEU A 170 -5.60 8.10 18.24
CA LEU A 170 -4.50 7.39 18.90
C LEU A 170 -3.76 8.27 19.92
N ALA A 171 -3.61 9.57 19.65
CA ALA A 171 -2.97 10.51 20.59
C ALA A 171 -3.69 10.56 21.95
N ARG A 172 -5.02 10.43 21.96
CA ARG A 172 -5.82 10.38 23.21
C ARG A 172 -5.66 9.06 23.97
N ALA A 173 -5.39 7.95 23.27
CA ALA A 173 -5.15 6.65 23.89
C ALA A 173 -3.78 6.62 24.60
N ALA A 174 -2.74 7.19 23.98
CA ALA A 174 -1.41 7.31 24.59
C ALA A 174 -1.37 8.29 25.77
N ALA A 175 -2.22 9.33 25.77
CA ALA A 175 -2.34 10.29 26.86
C ALA A 175 -3.09 9.75 28.10
N ARG A 176 -3.84 8.65 27.97
CA ARG A 176 -4.42 7.92 29.10
C ARG A 176 -3.42 6.85 29.56
N ARG A 177 -2.40 7.25 30.33
CA ARG A 177 -1.64 6.26 31.12
C ARG A 177 -2.60 5.53 32.06
N PRO A 178 -2.46 4.21 32.29
CA PRO A 178 -3.05 3.59 33.47
C PRO A 178 -2.47 4.34 34.68
N GLU A 179 -3.33 4.84 35.55
CA GLU A 179 -2.89 5.35 36.85
C GLU A 179 -2.09 4.24 37.53
N ASP A 180 -0.90 4.58 38.04
CA ASP A 180 -0.13 3.69 38.91
C ASP A 180 -1.10 3.14 39.97
N PRO A 181 -1.15 1.82 40.22
CA PRO A 181 -1.90 1.33 41.35
C PRO A 181 -1.25 1.91 42.61
N THR A 182 -1.89 2.92 43.18
CA THR A 182 -1.56 3.44 44.50
C THR A 182 -1.85 2.36 45.53
N GLU A 183 -0.76 2.00 46.21
CA GLU A 183 -0.63 1.24 47.48
C GLU A 183 -0.89 -0.28 47.47
#